data_AF-A0A532BY89-F1
#
_entry.id   AF-A0A532BY89-F1
#
_cell.length_a   1.000
_cell.length_b   1.000
_cell.length_c   1.000
_cell.angle_alpha   90.00
_cell.angle_beta   90.00
_cell.angle_gamma   90.00
#
_symmetry.space_group_name_H-M   'P 1'
#
loop_
_entity.id
_entity.type
_entity.pdbx_description
1 polymer ?
#
loop_
_entity_poly.entity_id
_entity_poly.type
_entity_poly.pdbx_seq_one_letter_code
_entity_poly.pdbx_strand_id
1 'polypeptide(L)'
;MLTQEVVNMGQRRRAFTREFKQEAVKLVAAGGHPTAQVARDLGITPNLLRRWKQEAAGDPVAAFPGKGRRKPHEEELARLKRELARVTQERDFLKSVAAYFAKPSS
;
A
#
# COMPACT_ATOMS: atom_id res chain seq x y z
N MET A 1 18.85 20.52 15.76
CA MET A 1 18.13 21.25 14.70
C MET A 1 18.13 20.43 13.43
N LEU A 2 17.01 19.79 13.08
CA LEU A 2 16.84 19.10 11.78
C LEU A 2 15.37 19.19 11.32
N THR A 3 15.00 20.33 10.74
CA THR A 3 13.82 20.45 9.87
C THR A 3 14.27 21.22 8.64
N GLN A 4 14.44 20.51 7.52
CA GLN A 4 14.73 21.13 6.23
C GLN A 4 13.40 21.60 5.62
N GLU A 5 13.18 22.91 5.66
CA GLU A 5 12.07 23.56 4.98
C GLU A 5 12.40 23.70 3.49
N VAL A 6 11.64 23.02 2.65
CA VAL A 6 11.44 23.46 1.26
C VAL A 6 10.06 24.12 1.19
N VAL A 7 10.04 25.44 1.14
CA VAL A 7 8.81 26.26 0.99
C VAL A 7 8.43 26.37 -0.50
N ASN A 8 7.19 26.04 -0.85
CA ASN A 8 6.58 26.35 -2.16
C ASN A 8 5.06 26.31 -2.00
N MET A 9 4.42 27.39 -2.42
CA MET A 9 2.99 27.66 -2.27
C MET A 9 2.15 26.72 -3.16
N GLY A 10 1.13 26.13 -2.54
CA GLY A 10 0.26 25.09 -3.12
C GLY A 10 0.30 23.82 -2.28
N GLN A 11 -0.23 23.89 -1.05
CA GLN A 11 -0.25 22.82 -0.02
C GLN A 11 0.77 21.69 -0.25
N ARG A 12 2.06 22.01 -0.08
CA ARG A 12 3.15 21.05 -0.23
C ARG A 12 2.93 19.90 0.75
N ARG A 13 2.63 18.72 0.23
CA ARG A 13 2.43 17.52 1.06
C ARG A 13 3.73 17.24 1.80
N ARG A 14 3.72 17.38 3.13
CA ARG A 14 4.84 17.01 3.99
C ARG A 14 5.18 15.53 3.77
N ALA A 15 6.42 15.27 3.38
CA ALA A 15 6.98 13.93 3.29
C ALA A 15 7.75 13.63 4.58
N PHE A 16 7.55 12.43 5.13
CA PHE A 16 8.24 11.96 6.33
C PHE A 16 9.03 10.71 5.97
N THR A 17 10.24 10.60 6.51
CA THR A 17 11.10 9.42 6.33
C THR A 17 10.50 8.19 7.00
N ARG A 18 10.98 6.99 6.65
CA ARG A 18 10.48 5.74 7.25
C ARG A 18 10.81 5.68 8.73
N GLU A 19 12.01 6.09 9.07
CA GLU A 19 12.57 6.13 10.42
C GLU A 19 11.74 7.04 11.32
N PHE A 20 11.39 8.24 10.83
CA PHE A 20 10.54 9.17 11.58
C PHE A 20 9.18 8.56 11.90
N LYS A 21 8.56 7.88 10.93
CA LYS A 21 7.25 7.24 11.13
C LYS A 21 7.34 6.08 12.12
N GLN A 22 8.41 5.29 12.08
CA GLN A 22 8.66 4.20 13.02
C GLN A 22 8.81 4.71 14.44
N GLU A 23 9.66 5.72 14.65
CA GLU A 23 9.85 6.33 15.97
C GLU A 23 8.56 6.96 16.51
N ALA A 24 7.80 7.65 15.65
CA ALA A 24 6.50 8.21 16.05
C ALA A 24 5.51 7.12 16.50
N VAL A 25 5.47 5.97 15.82
CA VAL A 25 4.62 4.84 16.21
C VAL A 25 5.11 4.18 17.49
N LYS A 26 6.43 3.99 17.65
CA LYS A 26 7.03 3.44 18.89
C LYS A 26 6.69 4.29 20.10
N LEU A 27 6.75 5.62 19.98
CA LEU A 27 6.43 6.54 21.06
C LEU A 27 4.99 6.37 21.57
N VAL A 28 4.04 6.18 20.64
CA VAL A 28 2.64 5.91 21.00
C VAL A 28 2.45 4.50 21.55
N ALA A 29 3.18 3.50 21.02
CA ALA A 29 3.08 2.11 21.44
C ALA A 29 3.64 1.86 22.84
N ALA A 30 4.63 2.64 23.27
CA ALA A 30 5.20 2.60 24.61
C ALA A 30 4.23 3.02 25.73
N GLY A 31 3.01 3.47 25.38
CA GLY A 31 1.89 3.63 26.32
C GLY A 31 1.95 4.86 27.23
N GLY A 32 3.01 5.67 27.17
CA GLY A 32 3.19 6.82 28.05
C GLY A 32 2.36 8.06 27.70
N HIS A 33 1.93 8.21 26.45
CA HIS A 33 1.23 9.41 25.98
C HIS A 33 0.09 9.09 25.00
N PRO A 34 -1.06 9.79 25.09
CA PRO A 34 -2.13 9.67 24.10
C PRO A 34 -1.66 10.04 22.69
N THR A 35 -2.18 9.37 21.66
CA THR A 35 -1.87 9.66 20.25
C THR A 35 -2.01 11.14 19.90
N ALA A 36 -3.01 11.83 20.46
CA ALA A 36 -3.23 13.25 20.22
C ALA A 36 -2.12 14.13 20.83
N GLN A 37 -1.57 13.74 21.99
CA GLN A 37 -0.45 14.44 22.59
C GLN A 37 0.80 14.26 21.73
N VAL A 38 1.14 13.02 21.40
CA VAL A 38 2.30 12.70 20.56
C VAL A 38 2.23 13.40 19.20
N ALA A 39 1.04 13.44 18.58
CA ALA A 39 0.85 14.13 17.31
C ALA A 39 1.11 15.63 17.41
N ARG A 40 0.68 16.29 18.50
CA ARG A 40 0.97 17.70 18.77
C ARG A 40 2.46 17.94 18.94
N ASP A 41 3.12 17.11 19.74
CA ASP A 41 4.56 17.23 20.02
C ASP A 41 5.41 17.03 18.76
N LEU A 42 4.98 16.16 17.85
CA LEU A 42 5.62 15.91 16.56
C LEU A 42 5.19 16.89 15.45
N GLY A 43 4.24 17.81 15.72
CA GLY A 43 3.72 18.76 14.74
C GLY A 43 3.00 18.10 13.54
N ILE A 44 2.34 16.97 13.76
CA ILE A 44 1.57 16.20 12.76
C ILE A 44 0.10 16.08 13.16
N THR A 45 -0.77 15.71 12.22
CA THR A 45 -2.19 15.50 12.55
C THR A 45 -2.40 14.15 13.27
N PRO A 46 -3.27 14.08 14.29
CA PRO A 46 -3.55 12.83 15.01
C PRO A 46 -4.06 11.71 14.09
N ASN A 47 -4.83 12.05 13.05
CA ASN A 47 -5.31 11.09 12.05
C ASN A 47 -4.16 10.46 11.25
N LEU A 48 -3.11 11.23 10.94
CA LEU A 48 -1.93 10.72 10.24
C LEU A 48 -1.17 9.71 11.12
N LEU A 49 -0.98 10.05 12.40
CA LEU A 49 -0.33 9.16 13.35
C LEU A 49 -1.14 7.88 13.62
N ARG A 50 -2.47 7.98 13.70
CA ARG A 50 -3.36 6.82 13.79
C ARG A 50 -3.23 5.90 12.58
N ARG A 51 -3.16 6.47 11.37
CA ARG A 51 -2.94 5.71 10.14
C ARG A 51 -1.60 4.99 10.17
N TRP A 52 -0.53 5.65 10.60
CA TRP A 52 0.79 5.02 10.73
C TRP A 52 0.80 3.87 11.74
N LYS A 53 0.07 4.01 12.86
CA LYS A 53 -0.10 2.92 13.82
C LYS A 53 -0.80 1.71 13.19
N GLN A 54 -1.83 1.93 12.38
CA GLN A 54 -2.52 0.86 11.64
C GLN A 54 -1.63 0.21 10.59
N GLU A 55 -0.87 1.00 9.81
CA GLU A 55 0.08 0.49 8.82
C GLU A 55 1.16 -0.37 9.48
N ALA A 56 1.68 0.05 10.63
CA ALA A 56 2.67 -0.71 11.40
C ALA A 56 2.09 -1.96 12.07
N ALA A 57 0.84 -1.94 12.51
CA ALA A 57 0.18 -3.11 13.13
C ALA A 57 -0.15 -4.22 12.13
N GLY A 58 -0.44 -3.86 10.87
CA GLY A 58 -0.78 -4.85 9.84
C GLY A 58 0.43 -5.58 9.27
N ASP A 59 1.52 -4.86 9.00
CA ASP A 59 2.79 -5.44 8.55
C ASP A 59 3.94 -4.50 8.92
N PRO A 60 4.67 -4.73 10.02
CA PRO A 60 5.78 -3.88 10.45
C PRO A 60 6.93 -3.79 9.43
N VAL A 61 7.12 -4.83 8.62
CA VAL A 61 8.22 -4.94 7.65
C VAL A 61 7.90 -4.12 6.40
N ALA A 62 6.69 -4.28 5.86
CA ALA A 62 6.19 -3.53 4.70
C ALA A 62 5.48 -2.21 5.05
N ALA A 63 5.50 -1.78 6.32
CA ALA A 63 4.92 -0.53 6.75
C ALA A 63 5.52 0.68 6.02
N PHE A 64 4.67 1.67 5.76
CA PHE A 64 5.02 2.94 5.10
C PHE A 64 5.50 2.82 3.64
N PRO A 65 4.80 2.10 2.74
CA PRO A 65 5.23 1.88 1.37
C PRO A 65 5.35 3.17 0.53
N GLY A 66 4.86 4.31 1.02
CA GLY A 66 4.80 5.56 0.28
C GLY A 66 3.58 5.63 -0.63
N LYS A 67 3.33 6.78 -1.27
CA LYS A 67 2.22 6.87 -2.24
C LYS A 67 2.64 6.16 -3.54
N GLY A 68 1.88 5.17 -3.98
CA GLY A 68 2.04 4.53 -5.29
C GLY A 68 2.74 3.16 -5.28
N ARG A 69 3.29 2.70 -4.14
CA ARG A 69 3.76 1.32 -4.00
C ARG A 69 2.62 0.47 -3.44
N ARG A 70 2.14 -0.47 -4.25
CA ARG A 70 1.23 -1.52 -3.80
C ARG A 70 1.98 -2.39 -2.79
N LYS A 71 1.26 -2.97 -1.83
CA LYS A 71 1.90 -3.96 -0.94
C LYS A 71 2.43 -5.11 -1.81
N PRO A 72 3.54 -5.78 -1.47
CA PRO A 72 4.07 -6.90 -2.26
C PRO A 72 2.99 -7.93 -2.62
N HIS A 73 2.11 -8.26 -1.67
CA HIS A 73 0.98 -9.15 -1.89
C HIS A 73 -0.06 -8.64 -2.91
N GLU A 74 -0.25 -7.33 -3.03
CA GLU A 74 -1.15 -6.74 -4.02
C GLU A 74 -0.55 -6.77 -5.44
N GLU A 75 0.77 -6.70 -5.56
CA GLU A 75 1.48 -6.86 -6.83
C GLU A 75 1.42 -8.30 -7.32
N GLU A 76 1.68 -9.26 -6.43
CA GLU A 76 1.50 -10.69 -6.70
C GLU A 76 0.07 -11.01 -7.10
N LEU A 77 -0.92 -10.52 -6.35
CA LEU A 77 -2.33 -10.73 -6.65
C LEU A 77 -2.73 -10.12 -8.00
N ALA A 78 -2.17 -8.97 -8.38
CA ALA A 78 -2.37 -8.39 -9.70
C ALA A 78 -1.72 -9.24 -10.81
N ARG A 79 -0.53 -9.78 -10.57
CA ARG A 79 0.15 -10.71 -11.51
C ARG A 79 -0.67 -11.99 -11.68
N LEU A 80 -1.11 -12.62 -10.59
CA LEU A 80 -1.92 -13.83 -10.62
C LEU A 80 -3.24 -13.62 -11.37
N LYS A 81 -3.91 -12.48 -11.16
CA LYS A 81 -5.14 -12.16 -11.90
C LYS A 81 -4.93 -12.04 -13.42
N ARG A 82 -3.80 -11.46 -13.85
CA ARG A 82 -3.46 -11.38 -15.28
C ARG A 82 -3.17 -12.77 -15.86
N GLU A 83 -2.43 -13.59 -15.14
CA GLU A 83 -2.10 -14.95 -15.58
C GLU A 83 -3.37 -15.81 -15.68
N LEU A 84 -4.25 -15.73 -14.68
CA LEU A 84 -5.52 -16.44 -14.69
C LEU A 84 -6.38 -16.02 -15.88
N ALA A 85 -6.46 -14.73 -16.19
CA ALA A 85 -7.21 -14.23 -17.34
C ALA A 85 -6.64 -14.77 -18.66
N ARG A 86 -5.31 -14.76 -18.81
CA ARG A 86 -4.62 -15.31 -19.99
C ARG A 86 -4.93 -16.79 -20.19
N VAL A 87 -4.70 -17.61 -19.16
CA VAL A 87 -4.91 -19.06 -19.23
C VAL A 87 -6.38 -19.39 -19.46
N THR A 88 -7.30 -18.62 -18.87
CA THR A 88 -8.74 -18.78 -19.12
C THR A 88 -9.08 -18.52 -20.58
N GLN A 89 -8.53 -17.46 -21.17
CA GLN A 89 -8.74 -17.12 -22.58
C GLN A 89 -8.16 -18.18 -23.51
N GLU A 90 -6.95 -18.67 -23.24
CA GLU A 90 -6.31 -19.75 -24.03
C GLU A 90 -7.15 -21.03 -23.98
N ARG A 91 -7.61 -21.43 -22.79
CA ARG A 91 -8.49 -22.59 -22.62
C ARG A 91 -9.80 -22.43 -23.40
N ASP A 92 -10.43 -21.26 -23.29
CA ASP A 92 -11.73 -21.02 -23.92
C ASP A 92 -11.63 -20.95 -25.44
N PHE A 93 -10.53 -20.39 -25.95
CA PHE A 93 -10.22 -20.45 -27.37
C PHE A 93 -10.04 -21.89 -27.86
N LEU A 94 -9.23 -22.71 -27.16
CA LEU A 94 -9.03 -24.12 -27.53
C LEU A 94 -10.34 -24.92 -27.50
N LYS A 95 -11.20 -24.68 -26.50
CA LYS A 95 -12.54 -25.29 -26.44
C LYS A 95 -13.41 -24.89 -27.62
N SER A 96 -13.41 -23.61 -27.99
CA SER A 96 -14.16 -23.09 -29.13
C SER A 96 -13.68 -23.74 -30.44
N VAL A 97 -12.37 -23.83 -30.64
CA VAL A 97 -11.74 -24.47 -31.80
C VAL A 97 -12.09 -25.96 -31.86
N ALA A 98 -11.96 -26.69 -30.75
CA ALA A 98 -12.34 -28.10 -30.69
C ALA A 98 -13.83 -28.32 -30.99
N ALA A 99 -14.71 -27.47 -30.47
CA ALA A 99 -16.15 -27.53 -30.75
C ALA A 99 -16.49 -27.23 -32.21
N TYR A 100 -15.76 -26.30 -32.84
CA TYR A 100 -15.90 -26.00 -34.26
C TYR A 100 -15.52 -27.21 -35.13
N PHE A 101 -14.38 -27.85 -34.84
CA PHE A 101 -13.91 -29.02 -35.61
C PHE A 101 -14.67 -30.32 -35.31
N ALA A 102 -15.33 -30.43 -34.15
CA ALA A 102 -16.17 -31.58 -33.82
C ALA A 102 -17.57 -31.55 -34.46
N LYS A 103 -17.98 -30.44 -35.08
CA LYS A 103 -19.23 -30.39 -35.87
C LYS A 103 -19.01 -31.08 -37.22
N PRO A 104 -19.82 -32.08 -37.60
CA PRO A 104 -19.73 -32.70 -38.92
C PRO A 104 -20.05 -31.68 -40.01
N SER A 105 -19.21 -31.61 -41.04
CA SER A 105 -19.52 -30.89 -42.28
C SER A 105 -20.67 -31.61 -42.98
N SER A 106 -21.84 -30.98 -43.04
CA SER A 106 -22.88 -31.34 -44.04
C SER A 106 -22.47 -30.86 -45.43
#